data_AF-A0A7C5J567-F1
#
_entry.id   AF-A0A7C5J567-F1
#
_cell.length_a   1.000
_cell.length_b   1.000
_cell.length_c   1.000
_cell.angle_alpha   90.00
_cell.angle_beta   90.00
_cell.angle_gamma   90.00
#
_symmetry.space_group_name_H-M   'P 1'
#
loop_
_entity.id
_entity.type
_entity.pdbx_description
1 polymer ?
#
loop_
_entity_poly.entity_id
_entity_poly.type
_entity_poly.pdbx_seq_one_letter_code
_entity_poly.pdbx_strand_id
1 'polypeptide(L)'
;MVPFTHEIRIEHDLGPEELQGLQFYVSNDVVLRREVEVRGRTINDGALELHAGKTIEEVVIEEHTPGVAVAMDDVSITISFEEGSALDFSLKTGRPQPLRLEPSNGGFAEPPDPFPGQRGPSLIDEPAFVDAIGNYWLDADDDNHVVFVGKVWELVDQSYRAHLVIDSSSLEEVVERRTTLGGRRL
;
A
#
# COMPACT_ATOMS: atom_id res chain seq x y z
N MET A 1 -14.56 14.73 -2.42
CA MET A 1 -13.68 13.55 -2.40
C MET A 1 -14.51 12.29 -2.37
N VAL A 2 -14.07 11.27 -3.11
CA VAL A 2 -14.70 9.96 -3.19
C VAL A 2 -13.67 8.90 -2.78
N PRO A 3 -14.07 7.81 -2.10
CA PRO A 3 -13.16 6.72 -1.78
C PRO A 3 -12.52 6.16 -3.05
N PHE A 4 -11.20 6.01 -3.03
CA PHE A 4 -10.49 5.34 -4.12
C PHE A 4 -10.53 3.83 -3.87
N THR A 5 -11.28 3.13 -4.70
CA THR A 5 -11.46 1.68 -4.61
C THR A 5 -10.82 0.98 -5.80
N HIS A 6 -10.57 -0.32 -5.66
CA HIS A 6 -10.07 -1.12 -6.76
C HIS A 6 -11.04 -1.13 -7.95
N GLU A 7 -12.33 -1.07 -7.68
CA GLU A 7 -13.38 -1.00 -8.70
C GLU A 7 -13.25 0.27 -9.55
N ILE A 8 -13.00 1.44 -8.93
CA ILE A 8 -12.75 2.69 -9.67
C ILE A 8 -11.51 2.55 -10.55
N ARG A 9 -10.45 1.92 -10.03
CA ARG A 9 -9.22 1.66 -10.79
C ARG A 9 -9.50 0.82 -12.04
N ILE A 10 -10.26 -0.27 -11.90
CA ILE A 10 -10.62 -1.15 -13.02
C ILE A 10 -11.59 -0.46 -13.98
N GLU A 11 -12.66 0.16 -13.46
CA GLU A 11 -13.72 0.80 -14.26
C GLU A 11 -13.16 1.89 -15.18
N HIS A 12 -12.18 2.65 -14.67
CA HIS A 12 -11.52 3.70 -15.44
C HIS A 12 -10.24 3.26 -16.12
N ASP A 13 -9.84 1.98 -16.01
CA ASP A 13 -8.59 1.42 -16.56
C ASP A 13 -7.37 2.28 -16.17
N LEU A 14 -7.28 2.61 -14.88
CA LEU A 14 -6.22 3.48 -14.34
C LEU A 14 -4.91 2.70 -14.23
N GLY A 15 -4.09 2.86 -15.27
CA GLY A 15 -2.73 2.35 -15.35
C GLY A 15 -1.76 3.10 -14.42
N PRO A 16 -0.49 2.66 -14.38
CA PRO A 16 0.49 3.22 -13.47
C PRO A 16 0.85 4.68 -13.75
N GLU A 17 0.81 5.10 -15.01
CA GLU A 17 1.05 6.48 -15.43
C GLU A 17 -0.07 7.42 -14.94
N GLU A 18 -1.31 6.99 -15.08
CA GLU A 18 -2.50 7.73 -14.65
C GLU A 18 -2.54 7.87 -13.13
N LEU A 19 -2.24 6.80 -12.41
CA LEU A 19 -2.18 6.83 -10.95
C LEU A 19 -1.09 7.80 -10.46
N GLN A 20 0.06 7.91 -11.13
CA GLN A 20 1.06 8.95 -10.80
C GLN A 20 0.57 10.37 -11.06
N GLY A 21 -0.32 10.56 -12.03
CA GLY A 21 -0.94 11.85 -12.35
C GLY A 21 -2.12 12.23 -11.46
N LEU A 22 -2.59 11.33 -10.59
CA LEU A 22 -3.70 11.58 -9.68
C LEU A 22 -3.20 12.10 -8.32
N GLN A 23 -3.97 13.03 -7.76
CA GLN A 23 -3.80 13.47 -6.39
C GLN A 23 -4.63 12.58 -5.46
N PHE A 24 -3.95 11.90 -4.56
CA PHE A 24 -4.57 11.12 -3.49
C PHE A 24 -4.62 11.93 -2.20
N TYR A 25 -5.53 11.53 -1.33
CA TYR A 25 -5.70 12.10 -0.01
C TYR A 25 -6.01 10.97 0.98
N VAL A 26 -5.77 11.21 2.26
CA VAL A 26 -6.18 10.31 3.34
C VAL A 26 -7.55 10.69 3.89
N SER A 27 -8.40 9.69 4.13
CA SER A 27 -9.75 9.88 4.68
C SER A 27 -9.78 10.30 6.15
N ASN A 28 -8.73 9.99 6.89
CA ASN A 28 -8.63 10.18 8.34
C ASN A 28 -7.19 10.51 8.69
N ASP A 29 -7.01 11.16 9.84
CA ASP A 29 -5.68 11.44 10.39
C ASP A 29 -4.88 10.13 10.58
N VAL A 30 -3.63 10.16 10.16
CA VAL A 30 -2.66 9.08 10.38
C VAL A 30 -1.63 9.59 11.39
N VAL A 31 -1.72 9.05 12.60
CA VAL A 31 -0.83 9.34 13.73
C VAL A 31 0.14 8.17 13.91
N LEU A 32 1.42 8.44 13.66
CA LEU A 32 2.53 7.52 13.80
C LEU A 32 3.30 7.88 15.06
N ARG A 33 3.55 6.91 15.95
CA ARG A 33 4.32 7.12 17.17
C ARG A 33 5.48 6.14 17.28
N ARG A 34 6.61 6.60 17.81
CA ARG A 34 7.79 5.75 18.05
C ARG A 34 8.54 6.21 19.29
N GLU A 35 8.88 5.27 20.18
CA GLU A 35 9.80 5.53 21.30
C GLU A 35 11.26 5.40 20.82
N VAL A 36 12.08 6.41 21.13
CA VAL A 36 13.52 6.44 20.84
C VAL A 36 14.30 6.61 22.13
N GLU A 37 15.22 5.69 22.39
CA GLU A 37 16.17 5.82 23.49
C GLU A 37 17.29 6.78 23.09
N VAL A 38 17.37 7.92 23.77
CA VAL A 38 18.46 8.88 23.61
C VAL A 38 19.58 8.47 24.55
N ARG A 39 20.67 7.94 23.97
CA ARG A 39 21.94 7.73 24.68
C ARG A 39 22.89 8.87 24.37
N GLY A 40 22.95 9.85 25.28
CA GLY A 40 23.91 10.94 25.21
C GLY A 40 25.14 10.66 26.08
N ARG A 41 26.33 10.93 25.56
CA ARG A 41 27.58 10.89 26.32
C ARG A 41 28.21 12.28 26.28
N THR A 42 28.03 13.04 27.35
CA THR A 42 28.60 14.39 27.48
C THR A 42 29.87 14.32 28.31
N ILE A 43 30.94 14.96 27.84
CA ILE A 43 32.18 15.12 28.61
C ILE A 43 32.13 16.52 29.21
N ASN A 44 31.77 16.61 30.49
CA ASN A 44 31.91 17.83 31.28
C ASN A 44 33.10 17.63 32.23
N ASP A 45 34.06 18.57 32.22
CA ASP A 45 35.14 18.62 33.20
C ASP A 45 35.98 17.32 33.37
N GLY A 46 36.14 16.55 32.27
CA GLY A 46 36.88 15.29 32.30
C GLY A 46 36.15 14.11 32.94
N ALA A 47 34.92 14.30 33.40
CA ALA A 47 34.02 13.23 33.81
C ALA A 47 33.09 12.83 32.66
N LEU A 48 32.90 11.52 32.49
CA LEU A 48 31.98 10.96 31.52
C LEU A 48 30.59 10.89 32.14
N GLU A 49 29.68 11.77 31.75
CA GLU A 49 28.28 11.67 32.15
C GLU A 49 27.47 10.98 31.05
N LEU A 50 26.90 9.81 31.40
CA LEU A 50 25.93 9.11 30.58
C LEU A 50 24.54 9.63 30.93
N HIS A 51 23.88 10.28 29.98
CA HIS A 51 22.46 10.63 30.11
C HIS A 51 21.64 9.63 29.29
N ALA A 52 20.87 8.78 29.98
CA ALA A 52 19.87 7.91 29.36
C ALA A 52 18.50 8.55 29.51
N GLY A 53 17.86 8.87 28.38
CA GLY A 53 16.50 9.40 28.32
C GLY A 53 15.67 8.66 27.28
N LYS A 54 14.34 8.67 27.44
CA LYS A 54 13.39 8.19 26.43
C LYS A 54 12.70 9.41 25.81
N THR A 55 12.69 9.48 24.49
CA THR A 55 11.96 10.50 23.72
C THR A 55 10.89 9.80 22.89
N ILE A 56 9.70 10.38 22.83
CA ILE A 56 8.63 9.91 21.95
C ILE A 56 8.65 10.80 20.70
N GLU A 57 8.85 10.21 19.54
CA GLU A 57 8.64 10.84 18.23
C GLU A 57 7.18 10.60 17.81
N GLU A 58 6.51 11.62 17.29
CA GLU A 58 5.16 11.56 16.73
C GLU A 58 5.13 12.27 15.38
N VAL A 59 4.46 11.65 14.40
CA VAL A 59 4.21 12.21 13.07
C VAL A 59 2.71 12.15 12.84
N VAL A 60 2.12 13.28 12.46
CA VAL A 60 0.69 13.39 12.16
C VAL A 60 0.53 13.79 10.71
N ILE A 61 -0.20 12.97 9.95
CA ILE A 61 -0.66 13.30 8.60
C ILE A 61 -2.15 13.58 8.73
N GLU A 62 -2.55 14.83 8.54
CA GLU A 62 -3.94 15.26 8.70
C GLU A 62 -4.84 14.67 7.61
N GLU A 63 -6.12 14.49 7.90
CA GLU A 63 -7.12 14.17 6.89
C GLU A 63 -7.05 15.17 5.73
N HIS A 64 -7.27 14.68 4.52
CA HIS A 64 -7.16 15.49 3.30
C HIS A 64 -5.75 16.05 3.01
N THR A 65 -4.70 15.49 3.61
CA THR A 65 -3.32 15.80 3.19
C THR A 65 -3.10 15.27 1.77
N PRO A 66 -2.68 16.12 0.81
CA PRO A 66 -2.39 15.70 -0.55
C PRO A 66 -1.16 14.79 -0.61
N GLY A 67 -1.27 13.65 -1.28
CA GLY A 67 -0.16 12.76 -1.59
C GLY A 67 -0.18 12.26 -3.03
N VAL A 68 1.00 11.92 -3.56
CA VAL A 68 1.19 11.41 -4.92
C VAL A 68 1.61 9.96 -4.90
N ALA A 69 1.15 9.16 -5.87
CA ALA A 69 1.60 7.78 -6.00
C ALA A 69 3.04 7.73 -6.51
N VAL A 70 3.93 7.08 -5.75
CA VAL A 70 5.35 6.92 -6.09
C VAL A 70 5.69 5.49 -6.52
N ALA A 71 4.93 4.52 -6.04
CA ALA A 71 5.00 3.12 -6.46
C ALA A 71 3.61 2.50 -6.36
N MET A 72 3.38 1.43 -7.12
CA MET A 72 2.10 0.73 -7.14
C MET A 72 2.26 -0.66 -7.76
N ASP A 73 1.42 -1.56 -7.28
CA ASP A 73 1.23 -2.92 -7.76
C ASP A 73 -0.26 -3.13 -8.05
N ASP A 74 -0.69 -4.36 -8.33
CA ASP A 74 -2.11 -4.67 -8.53
C ASP A 74 -2.96 -4.40 -7.28
N VAL A 75 -2.43 -4.70 -6.10
CA VAL A 75 -3.16 -4.65 -4.82
C VAL A 75 -2.62 -3.65 -3.81
N SER A 76 -1.52 -2.94 -4.13
CA SER A 76 -0.88 -1.95 -3.26
C SER A 76 -0.55 -0.67 -4.01
N ILE A 77 -0.59 0.46 -3.30
CA ILE A 77 -0.20 1.77 -3.78
C ILE A 77 0.60 2.46 -2.69
N THR A 78 1.82 2.88 -3.02
CA THR A 78 2.68 3.66 -2.15
C THR A 78 2.46 5.15 -2.41
N ILE A 79 2.00 5.88 -1.41
CA ILE A 79 1.69 7.32 -1.48
C ILE A 79 2.73 8.12 -0.69
N SER A 80 3.28 9.16 -1.34
CA SER A 80 4.16 10.14 -0.72
C SER A 80 3.42 11.43 -0.42
N PHE A 81 3.42 11.86 0.84
CA PHE A 81 2.76 13.10 1.30
C PHE A 81 3.76 14.27 1.45
N GLU A 82 5.04 13.97 1.61
CA GLU A 82 6.14 14.94 1.67
C GLU A 82 7.40 14.30 1.06
N GLU A 83 8.32 15.12 0.53
CA GLU A 83 9.58 14.63 -0.05
C GLU A 83 10.35 13.70 0.92
N GLY A 84 10.66 12.49 0.45
CA GLY A 84 11.39 11.49 1.24
C GLY A 84 10.54 10.69 2.23
N SER A 85 9.22 10.91 2.24
CA SER A 85 8.27 10.14 3.04
C SER A 85 7.26 9.42 2.16
N ALA A 86 6.93 8.17 2.50
CA ALA A 86 5.91 7.41 1.81
C ALA A 86 5.28 6.37 2.73
N LEU A 87 4.00 6.08 2.49
CA LEU A 87 3.23 5.05 3.18
C LEU A 87 2.60 4.11 2.15
N ASP A 88 2.56 2.84 2.49
CA ASP A 88 1.95 1.81 1.67
C ASP A 88 0.47 1.67 2.02
N PHE A 89 -0.38 1.62 1.00
CA PHE A 89 -1.81 1.36 1.12
C PHE A 89 -2.13 0.12 0.33
N SER A 90 -2.69 -0.89 0.98
CA SER A 90 -3.01 -2.17 0.34
C SER A 90 -4.50 -2.46 0.42
N LEU A 91 -4.98 -3.19 -0.58
CA LEU A 91 -6.27 -3.84 -0.48
C LEU A 91 -6.12 -4.90 0.61
N LYS A 92 -6.97 -4.80 1.64
CA LYS A 92 -7.17 -5.86 2.65
C LYS A 92 -7.93 -7.02 1.99
N THR A 93 -7.43 -7.51 0.86
CA THR A 93 -7.87 -8.75 0.25
C THR A 93 -7.30 -9.82 1.17
N GLY A 94 -8.17 -10.57 1.85
CA GLY A 94 -7.71 -11.79 2.52
C GLY A 94 -6.95 -12.58 1.45
N ARG A 95 -5.62 -12.69 1.60
CA ARG A 95 -4.78 -13.29 0.56
C ARG A 95 -5.48 -14.57 0.10
N PRO A 96 -5.75 -14.78 -1.21
CA PRO A 96 -5.58 -16.12 -1.70
C PRO A 96 -4.08 -16.34 -1.53
N GLN A 97 -3.69 -16.89 -0.37
CA GLN A 97 -2.47 -17.67 -0.37
C GLN A 97 -2.68 -18.60 -1.56
N PRO A 98 -1.78 -18.62 -2.58
CA PRO A 98 -1.76 -19.80 -3.40
C PRO A 98 -1.75 -20.93 -2.39
N LEU A 99 -2.71 -21.85 -2.49
CA LEU A 99 -2.63 -23.09 -1.74
C LEU A 99 -1.32 -23.72 -2.21
N ARG A 100 -0.22 -23.31 -1.60
CA ARG A 100 0.96 -24.11 -1.49
C ARG A 100 0.42 -25.21 -0.61
N LEU A 101 -0.11 -26.23 -1.27
CA LEU A 101 -0.17 -27.57 -0.75
C LEU A 101 1.29 -27.88 -0.41
N GLU A 102 1.74 -27.39 0.75
CA GLU A 102 2.87 -27.98 1.41
C GLU A 102 2.51 -29.46 1.47
N PRO A 103 3.35 -30.37 0.96
CA PRO A 103 3.10 -31.79 1.12
C PRO A 103 3.14 -32.06 2.63
N SER A 104 2.00 -31.89 3.29
CA SER A 104 1.78 -32.36 4.63
C SER A 104 1.95 -33.87 4.54
N ASN A 105 2.99 -34.36 5.21
CA ASN A 105 3.48 -35.73 5.20
C ASN A 105 2.48 -36.70 5.88
N GLY A 106 1.22 -36.69 5.43
CA GLY A 106 0.09 -37.35 6.08
C GLY A 106 -1.14 -37.39 5.19
N GLY A 107 -1.23 -38.45 4.37
CA GLY A 107 -2.47 -39.21 4.23
C GLY A 107 -3.61 -38.67 3.36
N PHE A 108 -3.35 -37.94 2.27
CA PHE A 108 -4.33 -37.83 1.18
C PHE A 108 -3.84 -38.60 -0.04
N ALA A 109 -4.76 -39.29 -0.70
CA ALA A 109 -4.47 -40.04 -1.91
C ALA A 109 -3.94 -39.09 -3.00
N GLU A 110 -2.71 -39.30 -3.46
CA GLU A 110 -2.22 -38.68 -4.68
C GLU A 110 -3.21 -38.99 -5.81
N PRO A 111 -3.67 -37.97 -6.58
CA PRO A 111 -4.37 -38.24 -7.81
C PRO A 111 -3.46 -39.12 -8.69
N PRO A 112 -3.95 -40.23 -9.26
CA PRO A 112 -3.15 -41.03 -10.15
C PRO A 112 -2.67 -40.17 -11.33
N ASP A 113 -1.43 -40.42 -11.76
CA ASP A 113 -0.79 -39.75 -12.90
C ASP A 113 -1.79 -39.51 -14.05
N PRO A 114 -1.81 -38.30 -14.64
CA PRO A 114 -2.67 -38.02 -15.78
C PRO A 114 -2.35 -39.01 -16.91
N PHE A 115 -3.40 -39.55 -17.52
CA PHE A 115 -3.28 -40.55 -18.58
C PHE A 115 -2.33 -40.06 -19.69
N PRO A 116 -1.38 -40.91 -20.15
CA PRO A 116 -0.47 -40.54 -21.22
C PRO A 116 -1.28 -40.17 -22.47
N GLY A 117 -1.27 -38.88 -22.82
CA GLY A 117 -2.05 -38.31 -23.91
C GLY A 117 -2.80 -37.02 -23.55
N GLN A 118 -2.99 -36.72 -22.25
CA GLN A 118 -3.40 -35.39 -21.83
C GLN A 118 -2.18 -34.48 -21.81
N ARG A 119 -1.96 -33.75 -22.91
CA ARG A 119 -1.35 -32.42 -22.80
C ARG A 119 -2.33 -31.63 -21.94
N GLY A 120 -2.12 -31.62 -20.62
CA GLY A 120 -2.78 -30.65 -19.76
C GLY A 120 -2.59 -29.28 -20.40
N PRO A 121 -3.58 -28.38 -20.34
CA PRO A 121 -3.32 -27.01 -20.75
C PRO A 121 -2.04 -26.60 -20.03
N SER A 122 -1.01 -26.24 -20.80
CA SER A 122 0.10 -25.45 -20.26
C SER A 122 -0.55 -24.43 -19.36
N LEU A 123 -0.07 -24.31 -18.12
CA LEU A 123 -0.40 -23.18 -17.26
C LEU A 123 -0.16 -21.94 -18.12
N ILE A 124 -1.22 -21.48 -18.79
CA ILE A 124 -1.26 -20.17 -19.36
C ILE A 124 -1.07 -19.35 -18.10
N ASP A 125 -0.06 -18.47 -18.11
CA ASP A 125 -0.03 -17.26 -17.30
C ASP A 125 -1.38 -16.54 -17.51
N GLU A 126 -2.45 -17.08 -16.94
CA GLU A 126 -3.62 -16.30 -16.61
C GLU A 126 -3.09 -15.39 -15.51
N PRO A 127 -3.01 -14.06 -15.74
CA PRO A 127 -2.76 -13.15 -14.64
C PRO A 127 -3.81 -13.51 -13.61
N ALA A 128 -3.38 -13.88 -12.41
CA ALA A 128 -4.29 -14.14 -11.31
C ALA A 128 -5.18 -12.90 -11.23
N PHE A 129 -6.41 -13.01 -11.73
CA PHE A 129 -7.43 -12.03 -11.45
C PHE A 129 -7.63 -12.15 -9.95
N VAL A 130 -6.86 -11.35 -9.24
CA VAL A 130 -7.11 -11.07 -7.85
C VAL A 130 -8.51 -10.47 -7.86
N ASP A 131 -9.48 -11.20 -7.33
CA ASP A 131 -10.80 -10.67 -6.97
C ASP A 131 -10.63 -9.69 -5.79
N ALA A 132 -9.69 -8.76 -5.93
CA ALA A 132 -9.41 -7.72 -5.00
C ALA A 132 -10.48 -6.65 -5.21
N ILE A 133 -11.26 -6.39 -4.19
CA ILE A 133 -12.35 -5.42 -4.23
C ILE A 133 -12.28 -4.56 -2.98
N GLY A 134 -12.73 -3.31 -3.08
CA GLY A 134 -12.84 -2.39 -1.96
C GLY A 134 -11.73 -1.37 -1.87
N ASN A 135 -11.61 -0.78 -0.68
CA ASN A 135 -10.76 0.38 -0.42
C ASN A 135 -9.30 -0.03 -0.21
N TYR A 136 -8.40 0.88 -0.61
CA TYR A 136 -6.99 0.81 -0.24
C TYR A 136 -6.82 1.37 1.18
N TRP A 137 -6.56 0.47 2.14
CA TRP A 137 -6.33 0.82 3.54
C TRP A 137 -4.85 0.94 3.81
N LEU A 138 -4.48 1.68 4.86
CA LEU A 138 -3.09 1.75 5.30
C LEU A 138 -2.54 0.34 5.59
N ASP A 139 -1.42 0.01 4.95
CA ASP A 139 -0.74 -1.28 5.11
C ASP A 139 0.03 -1.28 6.43
N ALA A 140 -0.57 -1.95 7.40
CA ALA A 140 -0.01 -2.13 8.73
C ALA A 140 0.07 -3.61 9.02
N ASP A 141 1.13 -3.99 9.75
CA ASP A 141 1.32 -5.34 10.27
C ASP A 141 0.24 -5.69 11.32
N ASP A 142 0.19 -6.96 11.74
CA ASP A 142 -0.82 -7.46 12.70
C ASP A 142 -0.77 -6.72 14.05
N ASP A 143 0.40 -6.18 14.42
CA ASP A 143 0.62 -5.38 15.62
C ASP A 143 0.43 -3.86 15.41
N ASN A 144 -0.26 -3.42 14.34
CA ASN A 144 -0.45 -2.01 14.00
C ASN A 144 0.85 -1.23 13.75
N HIS A 145 1.89 -1.91 13.28
CA HIS A 145 3.16 -1.26 12.92
C HIS A 145 3.25 -1.00 11.43
N VAL A 146 3.85 0.13 11.06
CA VAL A 146 4.12 0.52 9.67
C VAL A 146 5.56 1.00 9.52
N VAL A 147 6.15 0.73 8.37
CA VAL A 147 7.47 1.28 8.02
C VAL A 147 7.27 2.65 7.38
N PHE A 148 7.81 3.68 8.00
CA PHE A 148 7.77 5.05 7.50
C PHE A 148 9.17 5.68 7.58
N VAL A 149 9.68 6.13 6.43
CA VAL A 149 11.05 6.67 6.28
C VAL A 149 12.12 5.69 6.78
N GLY A 150 11.95 4.39 6.48
CA GLY A 150 12.86 3.32 6.87
C GLY A 150 12.91 3.00 8.37
N LYS A 151 11.99 3.57 9.16
CA LYS A 151 11.82 3.28 10.59
C LYS A 151 10.46 2.61 10.83
N VAL A 152 10.36 1.80 11.87
CA VAL A 152 9.09 1.21 12.31
C VAL A 152 8.38 2.16 13.25
N TRP A 153 7.11 2.43 12.98
CA TRP A 153 6.21 3.27 13.77
C TRP A 153 4.98 2.49 14.19
N GLU A 154 4.44 2.82 15.35
CA GLU A 154 3.16 2.34 15.86
C GLU A 154 2.04 3.25 15.36
N LEU A 155 0.99 2.67 14.80
CA LEU A 155 -0.24 3.37 14.47
C LEU A 155 -1.07 3.57 15.72
N VAL A 156 -1.34 4.83 16.05
CA VAL A 156 -2.11 5.20 17.23
C VAL A 156 -3.51 5.68 16.82
N ASP A 157 -4.45 5.61 17.75
CA ASP A 157 -5.81 6.11 17.58
C ASP A 157 -6.58 5.42 16.43
N GLN A 158 -7.23 6.17 15.54
CA GLN A 158 -8.03 5.65 14.41
C GLN A 158 -7.25 5.55 13.09
N SER A 159 -5.92 5.67 13.12
CA SER A 159 -5.06 5.68 11.93
C SER A 159 -5.21 4.43 11.05
N TYR A 160 -5.55 3.28 11.65
CA TYR A 160 -5.81 2.03 10.94
C TYR A 160 -7.06 2.07 10.04
N ARG A 161 -7.91 3.10 10.17
CA ARG A 161 -9.11 3.32 9.36
C ARG A 161 -8.86 4.27 8.18
N ALA A 162 -7.65 4.82 8.07
CA ALA A 162 -7.29 5.66 6.95
C ALA A 162 -7.32 4.84 5.66
N HIS A 163 -8.09 5.32 4.69
CA HIS A 163 -8.12 4.80 3.33
C HIS A 163 -7.91 5.93 2.34
N LEU A 164 -7.52 5.54 1.12
CA LEU A 164 -7.29 6.50 0.06
C LEU A 164 -8.61 7.08 -0.46
N VAL A 165 -8.61 8.39 -0.66
CA VAL A 165 -9.68 9.11 -1.35
C VAL A 165 -9.06 9.96 -2.46
N ILE A 166 -9.82 10.16 -3.53
CA ILE A 166 -9.43 11.03 -4.64
C ILE A 166 -10.47 12.12 -4.86
N ASP A 167 -10.08 13.17 -5.56
CA ASP A 167 -11.05 14.14 -6.05
C ASP A 167 -11.73 13.62 -7.33
N SER A 168 -13.05 13.73 -7.40
CA SER A 168 -13.82 13.29 -8.56
C SER A 168 -13.46 14.07 -9.83
N SER A 169 -13.10 15.36 -9.70
CA SER A 169 -12.69 16.17 -10.84
C SER A 169 -11.30 15.78 -11.36
N SER A 170 -10.39 15.34 -10.49
CA SER A 170 -9.09 14.79 -10.93
C SER A 170 -9.25 13.49 -11.74
N LEU A 171 -10.20 12.64 -11.36
CA LEU A 171 -10.53 11.42 -12.10
C LEU A 171 -11.08 11.74 -13.49
N GLU A 172 -12.05 12.65 -13.58
CA GLU A 172 -12.62 13.09 -14.85
C GLU A 172 -11.55 13.65 -15.80
N GLU A 173 -10.65 14.49 -15.29
CA GLU A 173 -9.60 15.10 -16.10
C GLU A 173 -8.64 14.06 -16.70
N VAL A 174 -8.26 13.03 -15.92
CA VAL A 174 -7.41 11.93 -16.41
C VAL A 174 -8.14 11.11 -17.47
N VAL A 175 -9.41 10.82 -17.27
CA VAL A 175 -10.25 10.10 -18.24
C VAL A 175 -10.47 10.91 -19.53
N GLU A 176 -10.69 12.22 -19.41
CA GLU A 176 -10.85 13.12 -20.55
C GLU A 176 -9.58 13.23 -21.40
N ARG A 177 -8.40 13.31 -20.75
CA ARG A 177 -7.10 13.28 -21.44
C ARG A 177 -6.94 12.04 -22.31
N ARG A 178 -7.51 10.89 -21.91
CA ARG A 178 -7.49 9.66 -22.71
C ARG A 178 -8.40 9.73 -23.95
N THR A 179 -9.59 10.33 -23.84
CA THR A 179 -10.57 10.33 -24.95
C THR A 179 -10.29 11.37 -26.05
N THR A 180 -9.40 12.34 -25.81
CA THR A 180 -9.06 13.32 -26.85
C THR A 180 -8.13 12.75 -27.92
N LEU A 181 -8.69 12.02 -28.88
CA LEU A 181 -8.01 11.73 -30.15
C LEU A 181 -8.04 12.99 -31.02
N GLY A 182 -6.88 13.63 -31.19
CA GLY A 182 -6.70 14.77 -32.08
C GLY A 182 -7.19 14.46 -33.49
N GLY A 183 -8.30 15.09 -33.89
CA GLY A 183 -8.87 14.96 -35.22
C GLY A 183 -7.84 15.27 -36.30
N ARG A 184 -7.59 14.30 -37.19
CA ARG A 184 -6.76 14.50 -38.37
C ARG A 184 -7.52 15.40 -39.34
N ARG A 185 -7.06 16.64 -39.53
CA ARG A 185 -7.59 17.54 -40.57
C ARG A 185 -7.13 17.00 -41.94
N LEU A 186 -8.09 16.56 -42.75
CA LEU A 186 -7.91 16.29 -44.18
C LEU A 186 -7.95 17.59 -44.98
#